data_AF-A0A7S2GIW6-F1
#
_entry.id   AF-A0A7S2GIW6-F1
#
_cell.length_a   1.000
_cell.length_b   1.000
_cell.length_c   1.000
_cell.angle_alpha   90.00
_cell.angle_beta   90.00
_cell.angle_gamma   90.00
#
_symmetry.space_group_name_H-M   'P 1'
#
loop_
_entity.id
_entity.type
_entity.pdbx_description
1 polymer ?
#
loop_
_entity_poly.entity_id
_entity_poly.type
_entity_poly.pdbx_seq_one_letter_code
_entity_poly.pdbx_strand_id
1 'polypeptide(L)'
;MGRLTEDARRCFSELVSSATGPCSLVVFASEATLIGSSFRHPDEMRSGQLPKQGRTNITAGLERAVDVILDCERTPGREGSMMKGIKAPRANNHHILVLLSDGDHNVGPAPV
;
A
#
# COMPACT_ATOMS: atom_id res chain seq x y z
N MET A 1 -23.16 -1.34 -0.05
CA MET A 1 -21.74 -1.66 0.22
C MET A 1 -20.75 -0.57 -0.23
N GLY A 2 -21.14 0.54 -0.89
CA GLY A 2 -20.19 1.59 -1.31
C GLY A 2 -19.55 2.42 -0.19
N ARG A 3 -20.27 2.64 0.93
CA ARG A 3 -19.83 3.53 2.00
C ARG A 3 -18.54 3.10 2.70
N LEU A 4 -18.38 1.81 3.02
CA LEU A 4 -17.15 1.30 3.66
C LEU A 4 -15.93 1.43 2.73
N THR A 5 -16.12 1.21 1.44
CA THR A 5 -15.07 1.42 0.43
C THR A 5 -14.69 2.89 0.31
N GLU A 6 -15.66 3.80 0.35
CA GLU A 6 -15.44 5.24 0.35
C GLU A 6 -14.73 5.72 1.62
N ASP A 7 -15.16 5.24 2.79
CA ASP A 7 -14.54 5.56 4.08
C ASP A 7 -13.09 5.04 4.14
N ALA A 8 -12.83 3.82 3.66
CA ALA A 8 -11.49 3.28 3.52
C ALA A 8 -10.62 4.10 2.57
N ARG A 9 -11.17 4.47 1.41
CA ARG A 9 -10.49 5.31 0.42
C ARG A 9 -10.13 6.67 1.01
N ARG A 10 -11.04 7.29 1.75
CA ARG A 10 -10.81 8.57 2.43
C ARG A 10 -9.72 8.44 3.49
N CYS A 11 -9.79 7.44 4.37
CA CYS A 11 -8.81 7.21 5.43
C CYS A 11 -7.39 7.10 4.87
N PHE A 12 -7.18 6.24 3.87
CA PHE A 12 -5.87 6.10 3.25
C PHE A 12 -5.43 7.36 2.47
N SER A 13 -6.35 8.17 1.94
CA SER A 13 -6.01 9.44 1.28
C SER A 13 -5.49 10.48 2.27
N GLU A 14 -6.06 10.50 3.47
CA GLU A 14 -5.58 11.33 4.59
C GLU A 14 -4.19 10.88 5.07
N LEU A 15 -3.91 9.56 5.04
CA LEU A 15 -2.56 9.03 5.31
C LEU A 15 -1.54 9.48 4.26
N VAL A 16 -1.88 9.42 2.96
CA VAL A 16 -1.00 9.93 1.87
C VAL A 16 -0.71 11.42 2.07
N SER A 17 -1.70 12.20 2.51
CA SER A 17 -1.52 13.64 2.79
C SER A 17 -0.51 13.91 3.92
N SER A 18 -0.36 12.97 4.85
CA SER A 18 0.47 13.11 6.05
C SER A 18 1.85 12.46 5.89
N ALA A 19 2.04 11.64 4.85
CA ALA A 19 3.27 10.90 4.61
C ALA A 19 4.36 11.83 4.05
N THR A 20 5.59 11.68 4.56
CA THR A 20 6.77 12.39 4.05
C THR A 20 7.39 11.73 2.82
N GLY A 21 6.96 10.51 2.49
CA GLY A 21 7.44 9.72 1.35
C GLY A 21 6.31 9.04 0.60
N PRO A 22 6.62 8.36 -0.53
CA PRO A 22 5.63 7.70 -1.36
C PRO A 22 4.93 6.57 -0.61
N CYS A 23 3.63 6.44 -0.85
CA CYS A 23 2.80 5.39 -0.27
C CYS A 23 2.53 4.28 -1.30
N SER A 24 2.46 3.04 -0.81
CA SER A 24 2.02 1.88 -1.60
C SER A 24 0.65 1.39 -1.08
N LEU A 25 -0.19 0.88 -1.97
CA LEU A 25 -1.49 0.31 -1.62
C LEU A 25 -1.60 -1.13 -2.10
N VAL A 26 -1.73 -2.06 -1.16
CA VAL A 26 -2.05 -3.46 -1.42
C VAL A 26 -3.48 -3.73 -0.95
N VAL A 27 -4.27 -4.40 -1.76
CA VAL A 27 -5.64 -4.82 -1.42
C VAL A 27 -5.68 -6.33 -1.20
N PHE A 28 -6.31 -6.73 -0.09
CA PHE A 28 -6.46 -8.10 0.37
C PHE A 28 -7.82 -8.64 -0.11
N ALA A 29 -7.92 -9.06 -1.37
CA ALA A 29 -9.10 -9.76 -1.87
C ALA A 29 -8.84 -11.28 -1.83
N SER A 30 -9.44 -12.04 -2.76
CA SER A 30 -9.12 -13.46 -2.93
C SER A 30 -7.66 -13.68 -3.30
N GLU A 31 -7.08 -12.65 -3.93
CA GLU A 31 -5.68 -12.51 -4.21
C GLU A 31 -5.19 -11.16 -3.67
N ALA A 32 -3.90 -11.10 -3.33
CA ALA A 32 -3.25 -9.86 -2.92
C ALA A 32 -2.83 -9.06 -4.15
N THR A 33 -3.41 -7.87 -4.33
CA THR A 33 -3.15 -7.03 -5.50
C THR A 33 -2.49 -5.72 -5.09
N LEU A 34 -1.36 -5.40 -5.71
CA LEU A 34 -0.73 -4.08 -5.61
C LEU A 34 -1.46 -3.12 -6.56
N ILE A 35 -2.16 -2.13 -6.01
CA ILE A 35 -2.90 -1.12 -6.78
C ILE A 35 -1.96 -0.03 -7.29
N GLY A 36 -0.95 0.32 -6.49
CA GLY A 36 0.09 1.26 -6.87
C GLY A 36 1.17 1.32 -5.80
N SER A 37 2.38 1.71 -6.21
CA SER A 37 3.60 1.64 -5.38
C SER A 37 4.23 2.99 -5.07
N SER A 38 3.65 4.10 -5.53
CA SER A 38 4.24 5.43 -5.33
C SER A 38 3.20 6.56 -5.36
N PHE A 39 2.12 6.42 -4.59
CA PHE A 39 1.16 7.51 -4.40
C PHE A 39 1.80 8.64 -3.60
N ARG A 40 1.75 9.86 -4.14
CA ARG A 40 2.25 11.07 -3.48
C ARG A 40 1.15 12.07 -3.18
N HIS A 41 0.07 11.98 -3.95
CA HIS A 41 -1.06 12.87 -3.82
C HIS A 41 -2.33 12.10 -3.48
N PRO A 42 -3.21 12.66 -2.61
CA PRO A 42 -4.48 12.05 -2.26
C PRO A 42 -5.36 11.74 -3.49
N ASP A 43 -5.30 12.58 -4.52
CA ASP A 43 -6.10 12.41 -5.74
C ASP A 43 -5.68 11.17 -6.55
N GLU A 44 -4.37 10.91 -6.65
CA GLU A 44 -3.82 9.72 -7.32
C GLU A 44 -4.32 8.46 -6.62
N MET A 45 -4.23 8.45 -5.29
CA MET A 45 -4.74 7.36 -4.48
C MET A 45 -6.24 7.16 -4.73
N ARG A 46 -7.04 8.24 -4.65
CA ARG A 46 -8.50 8.17 -4.81
C ARG A 46 -8.92 7.67 -6.19
N SER A 47 -8.10 7.90 -7.21
CA SER A 47 -8.32 7.41 -8.57
C SER A 47 -8.00 5.91 -8.74
N GLY A 48 -7.29 5.30 -7.78
CA GLY A 48 -6.94 3.89 -7.80
C GLY A 48 -8.16 2.97 -7.91
N GLN A 49 -8.15 2.08 -8.91
CA GLN A 49 -9.23 1.14 -9.10
C GLN A 49 -9.10 -0.01 -8.11
N LEU A 50 -10.04 -0.07 -7.16
CA LEU A 50 -10.10 -1.17 -6.20
C LEU A 50 -10.73 -2.40 -6.86
N PRO A 51 -10.19 -3.61 -6.62
CA PRO A 51 -10.81 -4.84 -7.09
C PRO A 51 -12.19 -5.01 -6.45
N LYS A 52 -13.04 -5.83 -7.09
CA LYS A 52 -14.33 -6.21 -6.50
C LYS A 52 -14.10 -6.97 -5.20
N GLN A 53 -14.93 -6.67 -4.20
CA GLN A 53 -14.88 -7.37 -2.91
C GLN A 53 -15.24 -8.85 -3.10
N GLY A 54 -14.43 -9.73 -2.50
CA GLY A 54 -14.62 -11.17 -2.45
C GLY A 54 -14.07 -11.71 -1.14
N ARG A 55 -13.86 -13.03 -1.04
CA ARG A 55 -13.20 -13.63 0.14
C ARG A 55 -11.85 -12.99 0.38
N THR A 56 -11.49 -12.75 1.63
CA THR A 56 -10.26 -12.05 2.02
C THR A 56 -9.16 -13.04 2.38
N ASN A 57 -7.98 -12.88 1.79
CA ASN A 57 -6.76 -13.59 2.20
C ASN A 57 -5.75 -12.61 2.81
N ILE A 58 -5.78 -12.47 4.14
CA ILE A 58 -4.91 -11.53 4.86
C ILE A 58 -3.45 -11.94 4.76
N THR A 59 -3.16 -13.23 4.90
CA THR A 59 -1.79 -13.76 4.85
C THR A 59 -1.12 -13.40 3.53
N ALA A 60 -1.78 -13.67 2.41
CA ALA A 60 -1.24 -13.34 1.08
C ALA A 60 -0.97 -11.85 0.91
N GLY A 61 -1.84 -10.97 1.44
CA GLY A 61 -1.61 -9.54 1.30
C GLY A 61 -0.57 -9.00 2.29
N LEU A 62 -0.39 -9.61 3.46
CA LEU A 62 0.73 -9.30 4.35
C LEU A 62 2.06 -9.66 3.70
N GLU A 63 2.17 -10.87 3.15
CA GLU A 63 3.33 -11.31 2.39
C GLU A 63 3.62 -10.33 1.25
N ARG A 64 2.59 -9.97 0.47
CA ARG A 64 2.75 -9.03 -0.64
C ARG A 64 3.16 -7.63 -0.18
N ALA A 65 2.64 -7.14 0.95
CA ALA A 65 3.02 -5.84 1.49
C ALA A 65 4.48 -5.83 1.97
N VAL A 66 4.94 -6.92 2.59
CA VAL A 66 6.34 -7.09 2.99
C VAL A 66 7.25 -7.14 1.76
N ASP A 67 6.88 -7.86 0.72
CA ASP A 67 7.65 -7.88 -0.55
C ASP A 67 7.83 -6.48 -1.13
N VAL A 68 6.77 -5.67 -1.13
CA VAL A 68 6.83 -4.28 -1.63
C VAL A 68 7.81 -3.44 -0.79
N ILE A 69 7.81 -3.60 0.53
CA ILE A 69 8.75 -2.90 1.42
C ILE A 69 10.19 -3.34 1.10
N LEU A 70 10.44 -4.64 1.01
CA LEU A 70 11.77 -5.18 0.69
C LEU A 70 12.27 -4.70 -0.67
N ASP A 71 11.40 -4.60 -1.68
CA ASP A 71 11.76 -4.10 -3.00
C ASP A 71 12.10 -2.60 -2.98
N CYS A 72 11.44 -1.82 -2.12
CA CYS A 72 11.80 -0.43 -1.87
C CYS A 72 13.19 -0.29 -1.24
N GLU A 73 13.53 -1.14 -0.27
CA GLU A 73 14.86 -1.16 0.36
C GLU A 73 15.97 -1.59 -0.59
N ARG A 74 15.67 -2.55 -1.48
CA ARG A 74 16.62 -3.07 -2.48
C ARG A 74 16.99 -2.07 -3.57
N THR A 75 16.20 -1.01 -3.76
CA THR A 75 16.42 0.00 -4.81
C THR A 75 16.95 1.32 -4.22
N PRO A 76 18.23 1.39 -3.78
CA PRO A 76 18.82 2.62 -3.29
C PRO A 76 18.99 3.59 -4.47
N GLY A 77 18.11 4.58 -4.59
CA GLY A 77 18.24 5.63 -5.59
C GLY A 77 16.96 6.25 -6.12
N ARG A 78 15.77 5.80 -5.70
CA ARG A 78 14.53 6.40 -6.22
C ARG A 78 14.23 7.80 -5.69
N GLU A 79 14.78 8.22 -4.55
CA GLU A 79 14.73 9.63 -4.13
C GLU A 79 15.97 10.05 -3.35
N GLY A 80 16.72 11.01 -3.90
CA GLY A 80 17.32 12.07 -3.10
C GLY A 80 18.73 11.91 -2.51
N SER A 81 19.51 10.86 -2.79
CA SER A 81 20.92 10.85 -2.35
C SER A 81 21.87 10.23 -3.37
N MET A 82 22.01 10.91 -4.51
CA MET A 82 23.16 10.76 -5.40
C MET A 82 24.11 11.95 -5.22
N MET A 83 24.79 12.04 -4.08
CA MET A 83 26.11 12.67 -4.09
C MET A 83 27.12 11.63 -4.58
N LYS A 84 27.45 11.70 -5.87
CA LYS A 84 28.55 10.97 -6.49
C LYS A 84 29.81 11.14 -5.64
N GLY A 85 30.31 10.03 -5.07
CA GLY A 85 31.65 9.95 -4.50
C GLY A 85 31.76 9.82 -2.98
N ILE A 86 30.65 9.89 -2.23
CA ILE A 86 30.65 9.62 -0.79
C ILE A 86 29.64 8.51 -0.55
N LYS A 87 30.05 7.41 0.09
CA LYS A 87 29.14 6.39 0.63
C LYS A 87 28.23 7.09 1.64
N ALA A 88 27.14 7.69 1.18
CA ALA A 88 26.12 8.23 2.07
C ALA A 88 25.67 7.06 2.97
N PRO A 89 25.60 7.26 4.30
CA PRO A 89 25.02 6.25 5.16
C PRO A 89 23.66 5.86 4.57
N ARG A 90 23.39 4.56 4.43
CA ARG A 90 22.07 4.07 4.02
C ARG A 90 21.06 4.82 4.88
N ALA A 91 20.25 5.68 4.25
CA ALA A 91 19.19 6.35 4.97
C ALA A 91 18.35 5.24 5.60
N ASN A 92 18.28 5.20 6.93
CA ASN A 92 17.42 4.28 7.65
C ASN A 92 15.98 4.70 7.36
N ASN A 93 15.43 4.20 6.27
CA ASN A 93 14.06 4.46 5.88
C ASN A 93 13.16 3.63 6.80
N HIS A 94 12.32 4.31 7.58
CA HIS A 94 11.31 3.65 8.40
C HIS A 94 10.07 3.43 7.56
N HIS A 95 9.72 2.16 7.32
CA HIS A 95 8.51 1.77 6.61
C HIS A 95 7.36 1.56 7.61
N ILE A 96 6.20 2.14 7.33
CA ILE A 96 4.99 1.99 8.14
C ILE A 96 3.97 1.16 7.35
N LEU A 97 3.54 0.03 7.93
CA LEU A 97 2.46 -0.78 7.38
C LEU A 97 1.17 -0.50 8.14
N VAL A 98 0.15 0.01 7.43
CA VAL A 98 -1.19 0.23 7.99
C VAL A 98 -2.15 -0.79 7.39
N LEU A 99 -2.84 -1.54 8.26
CA LEU A 99 -3.84 -2.52 7.89
C LEU A 99 -5.23 -1.95 8.17
N LEU A 100 -6.10 -1.97 7.17
CA LEU A 100 -7.48 -1.54 7.29
C LEU A 100 -8.39 -2.70 6.87
N SER A 101 -9.21 -3.17 7.80
CA SER A 101 -10.20 -4.23 7.61
C SER A 101 -11.38 -3.97 8.54
N ASP A 102 -12.56 -4.44 8.13
CA ASP A 102 -13.77 -4.49 8.96
C ASP A 102 -13.72 -5.60 10.03
N GLY A 103 -12.68 -6.43 10.04
CA GLY A 103 -12.51 -7.54 10.98
C GLY A 103 -13.28 -8.81 10.59
N ASP A 104 -14.09 -8.76 9.53
CA ASP A 104 -14.77 -9.93 8.99
C ASP A 104 -13.82 -10.65 8.02
N HIS A 105 -13.51 -11.91 8.33
CA HIS A 105 -12.55 -12.70 7.55
C HIS A 105 -13.28 -13.88 6.90
N ASN A 106 -12.95 -14.17 5.64
CA ASN A 106 -13.60 -15.21 4.84
C ASN A 106 -15.12 -15.04 4.61
N VAL A 107 -15.69 -13.88 4.90
CA VAL A 107 -17.11 -13.58 4.66
C VAL A 107 -17.27 -12.97 3.28
N GLY A 108 -18.02 -13.64 2.40
CA GLY A 108 -18.30 -13.16 1.05
C GLY A 108 -18.44 -14.28 0.02
N PRO A 109 -19.07 -14.03 -1.14
CA PRO A 109 -19.14 -15.01 -2.20
C PRO A 109 -17.74 -15.41 -2.68
N ALA A 110 -17.57 -16.67 -3.08
CA ALA A 110 -16.36 -17.11 -3.78
C ALA A 110 -16.17 -16.25 -5.05
N PRO A 111 -14.93 -15.90 -5.44
CA PRO A 111 -14.68 -15.23 -6.71
C PRO A 111 -15.30 -16.04 -7.85
N VAL A 112 -16.00 -15.38 -8.77
CA VAL A 112 -16.48 -15.97 -10.03
C VAL A 112 -15.40 -15.93 -11.10
#